data_AF-A0AAV5W4A2-F1
#
_entry.id   AF-A0AAV5W4A2-F1
#
_cell.length_a   1.000
_cell.length_b   1.000
_cell.length_c   1.000
_cell.angle_alpha   90.00
_cell.angle_beta   90.00
_cell.angle_gamma   90.00
#
_symmetry.space_group_name_H-M   'P 1'
#
loop_
_entity.id
_entity.type
_entity.pdbx_description
1 polymer ?
#
loop_
_entity_poly.entity_id
_entity_poly.type
_entity_poly.pdbx_seq_one_letter_code
_entity_poly.pdbx_strand_id
1 'polypeptide(L)' 'RKLEHVNIVKFIGLVKFNGRKSLLLEYCSSTLRSLLSANPLEKSAISNHAIQIASGVNYLHQNQ' A
#
# COMPACT_ATOMS: atom_id res chain seq x y z
N ARG A 1 11.34 11.28 9.04
CA ARG A 1 12.02 10.02 8.69
C ARG A 1 11.32 9.44 7.46
N LYS A 2 12.02 8.86 6.49
CA LYS A 2 11.34 8.22 5.35
C LYS A 2 10.70 6.92 5.84
N LEU A 3 9.42 6.71 5.57
CA LEU A 3 8.74 5.45 5.87
C LEU A 3 9.23 4.40 4.87
N GLU A 4 9.78 3.30 5.38
CA GLU A 4 10.28 2.18 4.59
C GLU A 4 9.80 0.87 5.23
N HIS A 5 8.83 0.23 4.58
CA HIS A 5 8.21 -1.00 5.05
C HIS A 5 7.54 -1.72 3.87
N VAL A 6 7.59 -3.05 3.84
CA VAL A 6 7.07 -3.87 2.73
C VAL A 6 5.56 -3.69 2.48
N ASN A 7 4.80 -3.39 3.55
CA ASN A 7 3.35 -3.18 3.47
C ASN A 7 2.96 -1.69 3.35
N ILE A 8 3.88 -0.81 2.95
CA ILE A 8 3.64 0.63 2.75
C ILE A 8 4.11 1.02 1.35
N VAL A 9 3.22 1.67 0.58
CA VAL A 9 3.54 2.11 -0.79
C VAL A 9 4.73 3.07 -0.77
N LYS A 10 5.78 2.72 -1.52
CA LYS A 10 7.02 3.48 -1.58
C LYS A 10 6.81 4.84 -2.25
N PHE A 11 7.12 5.90 -1.51
CA PHE A 11 7.25 7.24 -2.07
C PHE A 11 8.59 7.41 -2.81
N ILE A 12 8.50 7.81 -4.08
CA ILE A 12 9.65 8.03 -4.96
C ILE A 12 10.03 9.52 -4.96
N GLY A 13 9.05 10.42 -5.13
CA GLY A 13 9.33 11.85 -5.22
C GLY A 13 8.11 12.71 -5.53
N LEU A 14 8.34 14.03 -5.58
CA LEU A 14 7.36 15.03 -6.00
C LEU A 14 7.78 15.61 -7.33
N VAL A 15 6.84 15.72 -8.27
CA VAL A 15 7.06 16.43 -9.53
C VAL A 15 6.09 17.60 -9.65
N LYS A 16 6.53 18.66 -10.33
CA LYS A 16 5.69 19.81 -10.65
C LYS A 16 5.69 20.01 -12.17
N PHE A 17 4.52 19.92 -12.79
CA PHE A 17 4.35 20.14 -14.22
C PHE A 17 3.09 20.97 -14.47
N ASN A 18 3.19 22.01 -15.29
CA ASN A 18 2.10 22.93 -15.60
C ASN A 18 1.34 23.45 -14.35
N GLY A 19 2.10 23.84 -13.31
CA GLY A 19 1.54 24.35 -12.06
C GLY A 19 0.94 23.29 -11.12
N ARG A 20 0.78 22.04 -11.56
CA ARG A 20 0.26 20.93 -10.74
C ARG A 20 1.39 20.18 -10.05
N LYS A 21 1.18 19.83 -8.78
CA LYS A 21 2.08 18.95 -8.01
C LYS A 21 1.56 17.51 -8.12
N SER A 22 2.45 16.56 -8.36
CA SER A 22 2.10 15.13 -8.42
C SER A 22 3.04 14.32 -7.55
N LEU A 23 2.49 13.28 -6.93
CA LEU A 23 3.23 12.28 -6.16
C LEU A 23 3.65 11.15 -7.09
N LEU A 24 4.94 10.82 -7.06
CA LEU A 24 5.48 9.62 -7.68
C LEU A 24 5.56 8.53 -6.61
N LEU A 25 4.84 7.43 -6.86
CA LEU A 25 4.76 6.26 -6.01
C LEU A 25 5.16 5.03 -6.83
N GLU A 26 5.52 3.94 -6.16
CA GLU A 26 5.62 2.65 -6.85
C GLU A 26 4.28 2.21 -7.44
N TYR A 27 4.34 1.41 -8.49
CA TYR A 27 3.14 0.90 -9.14
C TYR A 27 2.59 -0.32 -8.42
N CYS A 28 1.30 -0.28 -8.06
CA CYS A 28 0.55 -1.42 -7.57
C CYS A 28 -0.46 -1.84 -8.64
N SER A 29 -0.36 -3.07 -9.13
CA SER A 29 -1.18 -3.57 -10.25
C SER A 29 -2.65 -3.81 -9.91
N SER A 30 -3.01 -3.88 -8.63
CA SER A 30 -4.35 -4.21 -8.18
C SER A 30 -4.69 -3.63 -6.81
N THR A 31 -5.98 -3.62 -6.48
CA THR A 31 -6.50 -3.29 -5.16
C THR A 31 -7.11 -4.53 -4.49
N LEU A 32 -7.24 -4.52 -3.16
CA LEU A 32 -7.96 -5.57 -2.46
C LEU A 32 -9.42 -5.68 -2.92
N ARG A 33 -10.07 -4.54 -3.23
CA ARG A 33 -11.44 -4.52 -3.76
C ARG A 33 -11.55 -5.25 -5.10
N SER A 34 -10.63 -4.97 -6.03
CA SER A 34 -10.64 -5.64 -7.35
C SER A 34 -10.39 -7.14 -7.22
N LEU A 35 -9.53 -7.57 -6.28
CA LEU A 35 -9.29 -8.99 -6.01
C LEU A 35 -10.54 -9.69 -5.46
N LEU A 36 -11.18 -9.10 -4.44
CA LEU A 36 -12.40 -9.62 -3.84
C LEU A 36 -13.59 -9.65 -4.81
N SER A 37 -13.60 -8.76 -5.80
CA SER A 37 -14.67 -8.69 -6.80
C SER A 37 -14.49 -9.69 -7.94
N ALA A 38 -13.26 -10.17 -8.18
CA ALA A 38 -12.97 -11.09 -9.27
C ALA A 38 -13.33 -12.53 -8.91
N ASN A 39 -12.89 -13.02 -7.74
CA ASN A 39 -13.18 -14.36 -7.24
C ASN A 39 -13.16 -14.38 -5.70
N PRO A 40 -13.88 -15.30 -5.06
CA PRO A 40 -13.71 -15.56 -3.63
C PRO A 40 -12.25 -15.92 -3.32
N LEU A 41 -11.71 -15.32 -2.26
CA LEU A 41 -10.36 -15.63 -1.79
C LEU A 41 -10.38 -16.86 -0.89
N GLU A 42 -9.33 -17.68 -0.97
CA GLU A 42 -9.10 -18.75 0.00
C GLU A 42 -8.87 -18.16 1.41
N LYS A 43 -9.25 -18.91 2.45
CA LYS A 43 -9.04 -18.50 3.85
C LYS A 43 -7.58 -18.15 4.15
N SER A 44 -6.65 -18.91 3.58
CA SER A 44 -5.20 -18.67 3.67
C SER A 44 -4.82 -17.28 3.13
N ALA A 45 -5.32 -16.90 1.96
CA ALA A 45 -5.10 -15.60 1.35
C ALA A 45 -5.70 -14.46 2.19
N ILE A 46 -6.91 -14.67 2.73
CA ILE A 46 -7.56 -13.71 3.64
C ILE A 46 -6.68 -13.47 4.88
N SER A 47 -6.21 -14.53 5.54
CA SER A 47 -5.34 -14.43 6.70
C SER A 47 -4.02 -13.73 6.37
N ASN A 48 -3.40 -14.03 5.23
CA ASN A 48 -2.16 -13.39 4.80
C ASN A 48 -2.34 -11.88 4.57
N HIS A 49 -3.41 -11.47 3.89
CA HIS A 49 -3.71 -10.05 3.71
C HIS A 49 -3.99 -9.34 5.04
N ALA A 50 -4.74 -9.97 5.96
CA ALA A 50 -5.01 -9.40 7.28
C ALA A 50 -3.72 -9.17 8.08
N ILE A 51 -2.78 -10.12 8.05
CA ILE A 51 -1.46 -9.99 8.70
C ILE A 51 -0.65 -8.85 8.07
N GLN A 52 -0.63 -8.75 6.74
CA GLN A 52 0.08 -7.67 6.03
C GLN A 52 -0.47 -6.30 6.40
N ILE A 53 -1.81 -6.15 6.44
CA ILE A 53 -2.48 -4.91 6.85
C ILE A 53 -2.13 -4.57 8.29
N ALA A 54 -2.29 -5.52 9.22
CA ALA A 54 -1.99 -5.30 10.63
C ALA A 54 -0.52 -4.91 10.86
N SER A 55 0.40 -5.57 10.15
CA SER A 55 1.83 -5.25 10.18
C SER A 55 2.12 -3.83 9.67
N GLY A 56 1.51 -3.42 8.55
CA GLY A 56 1.66 -2.06 8.01
C GLY A 56 1.11 -0.99 8.96
N VAL A 57 -0.08 -1.20 9.53
CA VAL A 57 -0.69 -0.29 10.50
C VAL A 57 0.15 -0.18 11.77
N ASN A 58 0.64 -1.31 12.30
CA ASN A 58 1.52 -1.30 13.46
C ASN A 58 2.82 -0.52 13.20
N TYR A 59 3.44 -0.70 12.02
CA TYR A 59 4.61 0.08 11.64
C TYR A 59 4.32 1.58 11.62
N LEU A 60 3.16 1.99 11.09
CA LEU A 60 2.75 3.40 11.07
C LEU A 60 2.56 3.95 12.48
N HIS A 61 1.92 3.21 13.40
CA HIS A 61 1.77 3.63 14.79
C HIS A 61 3.11 3.85 15.50
N GLN A 62 4.12 3.02 15.19
CA GLN A 62 5.45 3.13 15.81
C GLN A 62 6.31 4.27 15.25
N ASN A 63 5.93 4.84 14.10
CA ASN A 63 6.70 5.87 13.39
C ASN A 63 5.95 7.21 13.30
N GLN A 64 5.02 7.46 14.24
CA GLN A 64 4.38 8.76 14.44
C GLN A 64 5.33 9.78 15.07
#